data_AF-A0A660YRK2-F1
#
_entry.id   AF-A0A660YRK2-F1
#
_cell.length_a   1.000
_cell.length_b   1.000
_cell.length_c   1.000
_cell.angle_alpha   90.00
_cell.angle_beta   90.00
_cell.angle_gamma   90.00
#
_symmetry.space_group_name_H-M   'P 1'
#
loop_
_entity.id
_entity.type
_entity.pdbx_description
1 polymer ?
#
loop_
_entity_poly.entity_id
_entity_poly.type
_entity_poly.pdbx_seq_one_letter_code
_entity_poly.pdbx_strand_id
1 'polypeptide(L)'
;MVSEMDITPSQMMRMVQLGQMEVMDTKAMWICASCFACTVRCPRGLDLAKVAEALRQVKLREAIDHIDIKKIPEDEIRRLPQIALVSSFRKFTG
;
A
#
# COMPACT_ATOMS: atom_id res chain seq x y z
N MET A 1 8.87 -5.75 8.39
CA MET A 1 7.41 -5.44 8.30
C MET A 1 6.99 -4.74 9.59
N VAL A 2 6.21 -3.66 9.50
CA VAL A 2 6.21 -2.51 10.46
C VAL A 2 7.56 -1.78 10.52
N SER A 3 8.68 -2.48 10.69
CA SER A 3 10.04 -1.92 10.62
C SER A 3 10.32 -1.10 9.36
N GLU A 4 9.73 -1.48 8.23
CA GLU A 4 9.92 -0.84 6.93
C GLU A 4 8.95 0.33 6.70
N MET A 5 7.90 0.43 7.53
CA MET A 5 6.90 1.49 7.40
C MET A 5 7.47 2.79 7.98
N ASP A 6 7.25 3.89 7.27
CA ASP A 6 7.58 5.24 7.71
C ASP A 6 6.69 5.72 8.86
N ILE A 7 5.45 5.23 8.91
CA ILE A 7 4.55 5.41 10.05
C ILE A 7 3.92 4.08 10.46
N THR A 8 3.66 3.94 11.76
CA THR A 8 2.96 2.75 12.27
C THR A 8 1.51 2.72 11.81
N PRO A 9 0.87 1.53 11.73
CA PRO A 9 -0.54 1.44 11.37
C PRO A 9 -1.46 2.27 12.29
N SER A 10 -1.15 2.35 13.59
CA SER A 10 -1.89 3.18 14.54
C SER A 10 -1.76 4.68 14.26
N GLN A 11 -0.57 5.15 13.85
CA GLN A 11 -0.36 6.53 13.43
C GLN A 11 -1.12 6.84 12.15
N MET A 12 -1.06 5.96 11.14
CA MET A 12 -1.83 6.10 9.89
C MET A 12 -3.32 6.28 10.17
N MET A 13 -3.90 5.44 11.04
CA MET A 13 -5.30 5.60 11.44
C MET A 13 -5.58 6.93 12.11
N ARG A 14 -4.68 7.40 12.98
CA ARG A 14 -4.86 8.68 13.66
C ARG A 14 -4.81 9.84 12.68
N MET A 15 -3.89 9.83 11.72
CA MET A 15 -3.80 10.84 10.66
C MET A 15 -5.09 10.89 9.84
N VAL A 16 -5.60 9.72 9.42
CA VAL A 16 -6.88 9.61 8.69
C VAL A 16 -8.04 10.19 9.52
N GLN A 17 -8.14 9.87 10.80
CA GLN A 17 -9.18 10.40 11.70
C GLN A 17 -9.11 11.93 11.86
N LEU A 18 -7.91 12.50 11.78
CA LEU A 18 -7.68 13.93 11.90
C LEU A 18 -7.81 14.68 10.56
N GLY A 19 -8.09 13.97 9.46
CA GLY A 19 -8.14 14.56 8.12
C GLY A 19 -6.78 15.06 7.62
N GLN A 20 -5.68 14.49 8.12
CA GLN A 20 -4.32 14.85 7.73
C GLN A 20 -3.98 14.22 6.37
N MET A 21 -3.98 15.03 5.32
CA MET A 21 -3.78 14.60 3.94
C MET A 21 -2.37 14.05 3.68
N GLU A 22 -1.40 14.41 4.52
CA GLU A 22 0.00 13.94 4.46
C GLU A 22 0.10 12.41 4.54
N VAL A 23 -0.93 11.74 5.07
CA VAL A 23 -1.01 10.26 5.09
C VAL A 23 -0.93 9.66 3.67
N MET A 24 -1.39 10.39 2.66
CA MET A 24 -1.39 9.96 1.25
C MET A 24 0.01 9.87 0.64
N ASP A 25 1.00 10.49 1.27
CA ASP A 25 2.39 10.48 0.80
C ASP A 25 3.26 9.48 1.58
N THR A 26 2.65 8.73 2.51
CA THR A 26 3.36 7.75 3.33
C THR A 26 3.56 6.41 2.62
N LYS A 27 4.62 5.69 3.00
CA LYS A 27 4.94 4.35 2.50
C LYS A 27 4.08 3.27 3.16
N ALA A 28 3.48 3.55 4.32
CA ALA A 28 2.72 2.57 5.10
C ALA A 28 1.62 1.86 4.28
N MET A 29 0.84 2.58 3.46
CA MET A 29 -0.19 1.99 2.61
C MET A 29 0.38 1.06 1.52
N TRP A 30 1.54 1.40 0.97
CA TRP A 30 2.24 0.59 -0.04
C TRP A 30 2.96 -0.62 0.56
N ILE A 31 3.39 -0.55 1.82
CA ILE A 31 4.05 -1.66 2.52
C ILE A 31 3.04 -2.65 3.10
N CYS A 32 1.79 -2.23 3.29
CA CYS A 32 0.71 -3.09 3.78
C CYS A 32 0.65 -4.42 2.99
N ALA A 33 0.79 -5.54 3.71
CA ALA A 33 0.80 -6.88 3.12
C ALA A 33 -0.60 -7.50 3.02
N SER A 34 -1.65 -6.75 3.38
CA SER A 34 -3.03 -7.27 3.47
C SER A 34 -3.14 -8.58 4.25
N CYS A 35 -2.29 -8.74 5.28
CA CYS A 35 -2.25 -9.95 6.12
C CYS A 35 -3.28 -9.92 7.27
N PHE A 36 -3.99 -8.80 7.45
CA PHE A 36 -5.00 -8.57 8.48
C PHE A 36 -4.54 -8.71 9.94
N ALA A 37 -3.23 -8.88 10.19
CA ALA A 37 -2.71 -9.04 11.55
C ALA A 37 -3.02 -7.82 12.46
N CYS A 38 -2.95 -6.61 11.90
CA CYS A 38 -3.31 -5.38 12.62
C CYS A 38 -4.81 -5.28 12.91
N THR A 39 -5.67 -5.71 11.98
CA THR A 39 -7.12 -5.74 12.15
C THR A 39 -7.52 -6.72 13.26
N VAL A 40 -7.00 -7.96 13.22
CA VAL A 40 -7.33 -9.01 14.20
C VAL A 40 -6.85 -8.67 15.62
N ARG A 41 -5.70 -8.00 15.75
CA ARG A 41 -5.15 -7.59 17.05
C ARG A 41 -5.75 -6.31 17.60
N CYS A 42 -6.57 -5.59 16.83
CA CYS A 42 -7.06 -4.28 17.24
C CYS A 42 -8.11 -4.42 18.36
N PRO A 43 -7.86 -3.91 19.58
CA PRO A 43 -8.84 -3.98 20.66
C PRO A 43 -10.08 -3.12 20.40
N ARG A 44 -10.00 -2.19 19.44
CA ARG A 44 -11.10 -1.29 19.04
C ARG A 44 -11.92 -1.81 17.85
N GLY A 45 -11.58 -2.99 17.32
CA GLY A 45 -12.29 -3.56 16.17
C GLY A 45 -12.15 -2.77 14.86
N LEU A 46 -11.06 -2.00 14.70
CA LEU A 46 -10.83 -1.19 13.51
C LEU A 46 -10.20 -2.01 12.39
N ASP A 47 -10.70 -1.83 11.16
CA ASP A 47 -10.17 -2.52 9.98
C ASP A 47 -9.09 -1.68 9.28
N LEU A 48 -7.87 -1.72 9.84
CA LEU A 48 -6.73 -0.99 9.30
C LEU A 48 -6.34 -1.43 7.89
N ALA A 49 -6.49 -2.72 7.58
CA ALA A 49 -6.17 -3.23 6.26
C ALA A 49 -7.07 -2.61 5.19
N LYS A 50 -8.38 -2.49 5.47
CA LYS A 50 -9.31 -1.79 4.57
C LYS A 50 -9.00 -0.31 4.42
N VAL A 51 -8.61 0.38 5.50
CA VAL A 51 -8.23 1.80 5.42
C VAL A 51 -6.97 1.98 4.57
N ALA A 52 -5.93 1.17 4.78
CA ALA A 52 -4.72 1.20 3.95
C ALA A 52 -5.04 0.99 2.46
N GLU A 53 -5.88 0.00 2.15
CA GLU A 53 -6.32 -0.27 0.79
C GLU A 53 -7.14 0.88 0.20
N ALA A 54 -8.03 1.49 0.99
CA ALA A 54 -8.81 2.64 0.55
C ALA A 54 -7.91 3.84 0.19
N LEU A 55 -6.92 4.17 1.02
CA LEU A 55 -5.95 5.23 0.72
C LEU A 55 -5.19 4.96 -0.58
N ARG A 56 -4.74 3.71 -0.77
CA ARG A 56 -4.08 3.27 -2.01
C ARG A 56 -4.98 3.47 -3.22
N GLN A 57 -6.24 3.03 -3.15
CA GLN A 57 -7.21 3.17 -4.23
C GLN A 57 -7.51 4.64 -4.55
N VAL A 58 -7.59 5.51 -3.54
CA VAL A 58 -7.78 6.95 -3.76
C VAL A 58 -6.60 7.51 -4.56
N LYS A 59 -5.35 7.19 -4.18
CA LYS A 59 -4.15 7.66 -4.91
C LYS A 59 -4.10 7.13 -6.35
N LEU A 60 -4.39 5.83 -6.54
CA LEU A 60 -4.36 5.21 -7.86
C LEU A 60 -5.43 5.78 -8.81
N ARG A 61 -6.61 6.14 -8.30
CA ARG A 61 -7.68 6.77 -9.11
C ARG A 61 -7.30 8.14 -9.66
N GLU A 62 -6.27 8.78 -9.11
CA GLU A 62 -5.69 10.02 -9.66
C GLU A 62 -4.74 9.75 -10.85
N ALA A 63 -4.71 8.50 -11.36
CA ALA A 63 -3.77 8.02 -12.38
C ALA A 63 -2.29 8.14 -11.95
N ILE A 64 -2.06 8.05 -10.63
CA ILE A 64 -0.72 8.08 -10.04
C ILE A 64 -0.32 6.65 -9.67
N ASP A 65 0.38 5.99 -10.59
CA ASP A 65 1.01 4.71 -10.32
C ASP A 65 2.19 4.87 -9.35
N HIS A 66 2.39 3.88 -8.47
CA HIS A 66 3.58 3.81 -7.61
C HIS A 66 4.82 3.27 -8.36
N ILE A 67 4.60 2.51 -9.43
CA ILE A 67 5.66 2.04 -10.33
C ILE A 67 5.31 2.33 -11.78
N ASP A 68 6.31 2.67 -12.58
CA ASP A 68 6.14 2.88 -14.01
C ASP A 68 6.48 1.61 -14.78
N ILE A 69 5.45 0.89 -15.25
CA ILE A 69 5.60 -0.39 -15.96
C ILE A 69 6.47 -0.22 -17.21
N LYS A 70 6.40 0.94 -17.88
CA LYS A 70 7.12 1.18 -19.15
C LYS A 70 8.63 1.31 -18.95
N LYS A 71 9.08 1.54 -17.71
CA LYS A 71 10.49 1.66 -17.35
C LYS A 71 11.15 0.34 -16.95
N ILE A 72 10.41 -0.77 -16.96
CA ILE A 72 10.98 -2.07 -16.61
C ILE A 72 11.84 -2.56 -17.80
N PRO A 73 13.13 -2.87 -17.58
CA PRO A 73 14.02 -3.39 -18.61
C PRO A 73 13.50 -4.69 -19.24
N GLU A 74 13.71 -4.89 -20.54
CA GLU A 74 13.18 -6.07 -21.24
C GLU A 74 13.82 -7.39 -20.76
N ASP A 75 15.08 -7.34 -20.35
CA ASP A 75 15.79 -8.47 -19.74
C ASP A 75 15.19 -8.85 -18.37
N GLU A 76 14.79 -7.87 -17.56
CA GLU A 76 14.08 -8.09 -16.30
C GLU A 76 12.71 -8.74 -16.56
N ILE A 77 11.92 -8.24 -17.53
CA ILE A 77 10.60 -8.79 -17.87
C ILE A 77 10.70 -10.28 -18.26
N ARG A 78 11.73 -10.65 -19.04
CA ARG A 78 11.95 -12.04 -19.47
C ARG A 78 12.40 -12.96 -18.34
N ARG A 79 13.11 -12.42 -17.34
CA ARG A 79 13.66 -13.18 -16.20
C ARG A 79 12.66 -13.33 -15.05
N LEU A 80 11.84 -12.31 -14.81
CA LEU A 80 10.98 -12.26 -13.64
C LEU A 80 9.83 -13.28 -13.73
N PRO A 81 9.50 -13.95 -12.63
CA PRO A 81 8.33 -14.82 -12.59
C PRO A 81 7.04 -14.03 -12.86
N GLN A 82 6.13 -14.60 -13.66
CA GLN A 82 4.85 -13.97 -13.98
C GLN A 82 4.05 -13.60 -12.71
N ILE A 83 4.13 -14.43 -11.67
CA ILE A 83 3.47 -14.18 -10.38
C ILE A 83 4.00 -12.91 -9.70
N ALA A 84 5.28 -12.59 -9.84
CA ALA A 84 5.89 -11.38 -9.28
C ALA A 84 5.40 -10.12 -10.02
N LEU A 85 5.31 -10.19 -11.34
CA LEU A 85 4.78 -9.09 -12.17
C LEU A 85 3.31 -8.83 -11.85
N VAL A 86 2.45 -9.87 -11.89
CA VAL A 86 1.01 -9.72 -11.65
C VAL A 86 0.72 -9.22 -10.24
N SER A 87 1.41 -9.75 -9.22
CA SER A 87 1.21 -9.29 -7.83
C SER A 87 1.67 -7.84 -7.64
N SER A 88 2.78 -7.45 -8.25
CA SER A 88 3.29 -6.08 -8.19
C SER A 88 2.35 -5.10 -8.89
N PHE A 89 1.92 -5.39 -10.13
CA PHE A 89 1.02 -4.50 -10.88
C PHE A 89 -0.32 -4.32 -10.17
N ARG A 90 -0.93 -5.40 -9.66
CA ARG A 90 -2.19 -5.29 -8.90
C ARG A 90 -2.09 -4.38 -7.67
N LYS A 91 -0.90 -4.27 -7.08
CA LYS A 91 -0.65 -3.48 -5.87
C LYS A 91 -0.20 -2.07 -6.19
N PHE A 92 0.64 -1.87 -7.19
CA PHE A 92 1.36 -0.63 -7.41
C PHE A 92 0.87 0.19 -8.60
N THR A 93 -0.09 -0.32 -9.37
CA THR A 93 -0.67 0.38 -10.53
C THR A 93 -2.20 0.35 -10.50
N GLY A 94 -2.87 1.30 -11.13
CA GLY A 94 -4.34 1.39 -11.13
C GLY A 94 -4.96 2.16 -12.29
#